data_AF-A0A847CVC5-F1
#
_entry.id   AF-A0A847CVC5-F1
#
_cell.length_a   1.000
_cell.length_b   1.000
_cell.length_c   1.000
_cell.angle_alpha   90.00
_cell.angle_beta   90.00
_cell.angle_gamma   90.00
#
_symmetry.space_group_name_H-M   'P 1'
#
loop_
_entity.id
_entity.type
_entity.pdbx_description
1 polymer ?
#
loop_
_entity_poly.entity_id
_entity_poly.type
_entity_poly.pdbx_seq_one_letter_code
_entity_poly.pdbx_strand_id
1 'polypeptide(L)'
;MNDDKRVNSKKQLRRLLVSILVFIILLTLTYKTYFIWKNVDHIQQLGFKYKPSKESLIAKEFSGNEVDGQRFVAVYQEKNKIIINAYSDFKSDKPNQIVHEIDYKIKPEDIKFTWIDFLENAVDKNDNNIIYIQVDVFRDDKIVLTEKFSFVEKSVEAVNDYFKKTKP
;
A
#
# COMPACT_ATOMS: atom_id res chain seq x y z
N MET A 1 -64.22 -2.98 -28.19
CA MET A 1 -63.82 -2.83 -26.77
C MET A 1 -62.70 -3.80 -26.31
N ASN A 2 -62.38 -4.87 -27.06
CA ASN A 2 -61.34 -5.84 -26.68
C ASN A 2 -59.91 -5.47 -27.17
N ASP A 3 -59.79 -4.74 -28.29
CA ASP A 3 -58.48 -4.39 -28.86
C ASP A 3 -57.72 -3.30 -28.08
N ASP A 4 -58.40 -2.28 -27.56
CA ASP A 4 -57.74 -1.21 -26.76
C ASP A 4 -57.10 -1.75 -25.47
N LYS A 5 -57.75 -2.69 -24.79
CA LYS A 5 -57.19 -3.36 -23.60
C LYS A 5 -55.95 -4.16 -23.95
N ARG A 6 -55.95 -4.84 -25.10
CA ARG A 6 -54.82 -5.65 -25.59
C ARG A 6 -53.62 -4.78 -26.02
N VAL A 7 -53.89 -3.64 -26.66
CA VAL A 7 -52.87 -2.66 -27.05
C VAL A 7 -52.26 -1.99 -25.82
N ASN A 8 -53.07 -1.61 -24.83
CA ASN A 8 -52.59 -0.99 -23.58
C ASN A 8 -51.74 -1.97 -22.75
N SER A 9 -52.17 -3.23 -22.64
CA SER A 9 -51.40 -4.30 -21.98
C SER A 9 -50.02 -4.53 -22.62
N LYS A 10 -49.94 -4.56 -23.96
CA LYS A 10 -48.65 -4.68 -24.67
C LYS A 10 -47.73 -3.47 -24.44
N LYS A 11 -48.28 -2.26 -24.38
CA LYS A 11 -47.51 -1.03 -24.08
C LYS A 11 -46.99 -1.05 -22.64
N GLN A 12 -47.80 -1.48 -21.67
CA GLN A 12 -47.37 -1.63 -20.28
C GLN A 12 -46.29 -2.69 -20.11
N LEU A 13 -46.43 -3.85 -20.78
CA LEU A 13 -45.42 -4.91 -20.77
C LEU A 13 -44.08 -4.43 -21.35
N ARG A 14 -44.10 -3.69 -22.46
CA ARG A 14 -42.88 -3.10 -23.05
C ARG A 14 -42.18 -2.13 -22.10
N ARG A 15 -42.94 -1.27 -21.41
CA ARG A 15 -42.38 -0.33 -20.41
C ARG A 15 -41.73 -1.07 -19.24
N LEU A 16 -42.37 -2.13 -18.74
CA LEU A 16 -41.80 -3.01 -17.71
C LEU A 16 -40.49 -3.65 -18.16
N LEU A 17 -40.44 -4.21 -19.37
CA LEU A 17 -39.23 -4.84 -19.91
C LEU A 17 -38.07 -3.85 -20.05
N VAL A 18 -38.34 -2.62 -20.52
CA VAL A 18 -37.31 -1.56 -20.60
C VAL A 18 -36.81 -1.17 -19.21
N SER A 19 -37.71 -1.03 -18.23
CA SER A 19 -37.32 -0.71 -16.86
C SER A 19 -36.43 -1.77 -16.23
N ILE A 20 -36.75 -3.05 -16.45
CA ILE A 20 -35.93 -4.19 -15.97
C ILE A 20 -34.56 -4.15 -16.64
N LEU A 21 -34.49 -3.91 -17.95
CA LEU A 21 -33.23 -3.83 -18.68
C LEU A 21 -32.33 -2.72 -18.13
N VAL A 22 -32.88 -1.52 -17.89
CA VAL A 22 -32.14 -0.40 -17.30
C VAL A 22 -31.61 -0.75 -15.91
N PHE A 23 -32.44 -1.40 -15.08
CA PHE A 23 -32.03 -1.82 -13.74
C PHE A 23 -30.88 -2.84 -13.76
N ILE A 24 -30.92 -3.81 -14.69
CA ILE A 24 -29.84 -4.79 -14.87
C ILE A 24 -28.54 -4.08 -15.30
N ILE A 25 -28.61 -3.13 -16.24
CA ILE A 25 -27.43 -2.37 -16.67
C ILE A 25 -26.83 -1.60 -15.49
N LEU A 26 -27.65 -0.92 -14.69
CA LEU A 26 -27.19 -0.20 -13.50
C LEU A 26 -26.52 -1.15 -12.49
N LEU A 27 -27.13 -2.30 -12.21
CA LEU A 27 -26.56 -3.33 -11.34
C LEU A 27 -25.20 -3.84 -11.83
N THR A 28 -25.05 -4.07 -13.14
CA THR A 28 -23.76 -4.51 -13.70
C THR A 28 -22.69 -3.43 -13.61
N LEU A 29 -23.06 -2.16 -13.76
CA LEU A 29 -22.14 -1.03 -13.60
C LEU A 29 -21.68 -0.90 -12.14
N THR A 30 -22.62 -0.94 -11.18
CA THR A 30 -22.29 -0.87 -9.75
C THR A 30 -21.47 -2.07 -9.29
N TYR A 31 -21.76 -3.26 -9.81
CA TYR A 31 -20.98 -4.46 -9.53
C TYR A 31 -19.56 -4.36 -10.08
N LYS A 32 -19.37 -3.85 -11.31
CA LYS A 32 -18.03 -3.63 -11.89
C LYS A 32 -17.23 -2.60 -11.10
N THR A 33 -17.84 -1.48 -10.70
CA THR A 33 -17.15 -0.47 -9.88
C THR A 33 -16.79 -1.01 -8.50
N TYR A 34 -17.69 -1.76 -7.87
CA TYR A 34 -17.41 -2.45 -6.60
C TYR A 34 -16.30 -3.48 -6.73
N PHE A 35 -16.32 -4.29 -7.80
CA PHE A 35 -15.31 -5.30 -8.08
C PHE A 35 -13.94 -4.68 -8.39
N ILE A 36 -13.89 -3.57 -9.14
CA ILE A 36 -12.64 -2.82 -9.37
C ILE A 36 -12.11 -2.28 -8.05
N TRP A 37 -12.94 -1.62 -7.25
CA TRP A 37 -12.52 -1.03 -5.97
C TRP A 37 -11.99 -2.09 -4.99
N LYS A 38 -12.76 -3.18 -4.79
CA LYS A 38 -12.34 -4.30 -3.92
C LYS A 38 -11.06 -4.99 -4.41
N ASN A 39 -10.81 -5.02 -5.72
CA ASN A 39 -9.60 -5.62 -6.27
C ASN A 39 -8.42 -4.67 -6.32
N VAL A 40 -8.59 -3.34 -6.30
CA VAL A 40 -7.46 -2.40 -6.20
C VAL A 40 -6.72 -2.61 -4.88
N ASP A 41 -7.45 -2.83 -3.78
CA ASP A 41 -6.86 -3.14 -2.47
C ASP A 41 -6.16 -4.52 -2.47
N HIS A 42 -6.73 -5.52 -3.17
CA HIS A 42 -6.09 -6.83 -3.33
C HIS A 42 -4.90 -6.83 -4.30
N ILE A 43 -4.88 -5.99 -5.34
CA ILE A 43 -3.77 -5.89 -6.30
C ILE A 43 -2.52 -5.29 -5.64
N GLN A 44 -2.70 -4.37 -4.69
CA GLN A 44 -1.59 -3.89 -3.86
C GLN A 44 -1.04 -4.98 -2.92
N GLN A 45 -1.89 -5.92 -2.49
CA GLN A 45 -1.48 -7.10 -1.72
C GLN A 45 -0.92 -8.26 -2.56
N LEU A 46 -1.14 -8.27 -3.88
CA LEU A 46 -0.65 -9.29 -4.82
C LEU A 46 0.85 -9.12 -5.15
N GLY A 47 1.72 -9.01 -4.15
CA GLY A 47 3.15 -9.36 -4.23
C GLY A 47 4.07 -8.62 -5.23
N PHE A 48 3.57 -7.73 -6.09
CA PHE A 48 4.37 -6.95 -7.03
C PHE A 48 5.02 -5.78 -6.30
N LYS A 49 6.13 -6.06 -5.62
CA LYS A 49 6.98 -5.01 -5.05
C LYS A 49 7.56 -4.19 -6.20
N TYR A 50 7.16 -2.93 -6.26
CA TYR A 50 7.70 -1.94 -7.17
C TYR A 50 9.21 -1.84 -6.97
N LYS A 51 9.99 -1.92 -8.06
CA LYS A 51 11.44 -1.80 -8.00
C LYS A 51 11.83 -0.39 -8.46
N PRO A 52 11.91 0.59 -7.55
CA PRO A 52 12.27 1.95 -7.95
C PRO A 52 13.68 1.99 -8.54
N SER A 53 13.89 2.91 -9.48
CA SER A 53 15.19 3.24 -10.03
C SER A 53 16.09 3.86 -8.96
N LYS A 54 17.41 3.83 -9.18
CA LYS A 54 18.33 4.52 -8.25
C LYS A 54 18.20 6.04 -8.34
N GLU A 55 17.79 6.55 -9.50
CA GLU A 55 17.65 7.98 -9.79
C GLU A 55 16.42 8.60 -9.11
N SER A 56 15.44 7.77 -8.71
CA SER A 56 14.25 8.22 -7.99
C SER A 56 14.43 8.29 -6.48
N LEU A 57 15.61 7.97 -5.95
CA LEU A 57 15.90 8.03 -4.53
C LEU A 57 15.85 9.47 -4.03
N ILE A 58 15.02 9.74 -3.04
CA ILE A 58 14.90 11.05 -2.39
C ILE A 58 15.67 11.05 -1.08
N ALA A 59 15.41 10.06 -0.22
CA ALA A 59 16.05 9.98 1.09
C ALA A 59 16.31 8.53 1.49
N LYS A 60 17.35 8.33 2.31
CA LYS A 60 17.72 7.03 2.84
C LYS A 60 18.32 7.19 4.24
N GLU A 61 17.83 6.41 5.19
CA GLU A 61 18.33 6.39 6.56
C GLU A 61 18.70 4.97 6.97
N PHE A 62 19.76 4.84 7.77
CA PHE A 62 20.27 3.56 8.27
C PHE A 62 20.18 3.54 9.79
N SER A 63 19.97 2.34 10.33
CA SER A 63 20.03 2.04 11.76
C SER A 63 20.86 0.78 11.97
N GLY A 64 21.50 0.73 13.13
CA GLY A 64 22.29 -0.42 13.58
C GLY A 64 23.79 -0.22 13.39
N ASN A 65 24.53 -0.98 14.19
CA ASN A 65 25.98 -1.06 14.14
C ASN A 65 26.40 -2.25 13.27
N GLU A 66 27.66 -2.31 12.80
CA GLU A 66 28.14 -3.40 11.92
C GLU A 66 27.90 -4.82 12.47
N VAL A 67 27.70 -4.94 13.80
CA VAL A 67 27.54 -6.22 14.53
C VAL A 67 26.12 -6.78 14.47
N ASP A 68 25.08 -5.94 14.53
CA ASP A 68 23.68 -6.38 14.69
C ASP A 68 22.89 -6.45 13.37
N GLY A 69 23.58 -6.22 12.24
CA GLY A 69 22.94 -6.04 10.95
C GLY A 69 22.53 -4.59 10.72
N GLN A 70 22.55 -4.17 9.45
CA GLN A 70 22.09 -2.83 9.07
C GLN A 70 20.64 -2.89 8.62
N ARG A 71 19.77 -2.18 9.34
CA ARG A 71 18.42 -1.86 8.91
C ARG A 71 18.47 -0.56 8.14
N PHE A 72 17.63 -0.44 7.12
CA PHE A 72 17.53 0.84 6.42
C PHE A 72 16.15 1.05 5.83
N VAL A 73 15.79 2.33 5.71
CA VAL A 73 14.61 2.74 4.97
C VAL A 73 15.04 3.62 3.81
N ALA A 74 14.38 3.48 2.67
CA ALA A 74 14.64 4.28 1.48
C ALA A 74 13.30 4.78 0.92
N VAL A 75 13.25 6.07 0.65
CA VAL A 75 12.10 6.77 0.08
C VAL A 75 12.44 7.19 -1.34
N TYR A 76 11.56 6.83 -2.27
CA TYR A 76 11.70 7.11 -3.68
C TYR A 76 10.48 7.88 -4.18
N GLN A 77 10.67 8.69 -5.22
CA GLN A 77 9.58 9.30 -5.94
C GLN A 77 9.68 9.01 -7.44
N GLU A 78 8.66 8.35 -7.98
CA GLU A 78 8.54 8.11 -9.42
C GLU A 78 7.21 8.60 -9.94
N LYS A 79 7.27 9.52 -10.91
CA LYS A 79 6.08 10.17 -11.47
C LYS A 79 5.22 10.75 -10.33
N ASN A 80 3.99 10.28 -10.20
CA ASN A 80 3.01 10.68 -9.20
C ASN A 80 2.95 9.69 -8.02
N LYS A 81 4.06 9.02 -7.67
CA LYS A 81 4.09 8.02 -6.59
C LYS A 81 5.26 8.23 -5.66
N ILE A 82 5.01 8.10 -4.37
CA ILE A 82 6.03 7.89 -3.35
C ILE A 82 6.08 6.40 -3.00
N ILE A 83 7.28 5.86 -2.91
CA ILE A 83 7.55 4.47 -2.59
C ILE A 83 8.47 4.45 -1.38
N ILE A 84 8.02 3.82 -0.29
CA ILE A 84 8.78 3.72 0.96
C ILE A 84 9.12 2.24 1.17
N ASN A 85 10.42 1.94 1.20
CA ASN A 85 10.94 0.59 1.38
C ASN A 85 11.71 0.50 2.69
N ALA A 86 11.23 -0.30 3.63
CA ALA A 86 11.96 -0.65 4.85
C ALA A 86 12.59 -2.05 4.74
N TYR A 87 13.86 -2.16 5.10
CA TYR A 87 14.66 -3.38 5.05
C TYR A 87 15.14 -3.75 6.45
N SER A 88 14.84 -4.98 6.86
CA SER A 88 15.40 -5.65 8.04
C SER A 88 16.77 -6.26 7.73
N ASP A 89 17.48 -6.70 8.78
CA ASP A 89 18.90 -7.12 8.87
C ASP A 89 19.44 -8.11 7.81
N PHE A 90 18.63 -8.59 6.86
CA PHE A 90 19.04 -9.55 5.84
C PHE A 90 19.17 -8.94 4.45
N LYS A 91 20.37 -9.06 3.86
CA LYS A 91 20.70 -8.69 2.45
C LYS A 91 19.82 -9.37 1.40
N SER A 92 19.03 -10.39 1.77
CA SER A 92 18.10 -11.12 0.92
C SER A 92 16.63 -10.72 1.10
N ASP A 93 16.32 -9.81 2.03
CA ASP A 93 14.94 -9.48 2.34
C ASP A 93 14.30 -8.60 1.27
N LYS A 94 13.14 -9.06 0.78
CA LYS A 94 12.25 -8.22 0.00
C LYS A 94 11.78 -7.06 0.89
N PRO A 95 11.82 -5.78 0.44
CA PRO A 95 11.48 -4.64 1.29
C PRO A 95 10.07 -4.73 1.84
N ASN A 96 9.81 -4.24 3.06
CA ASN A 96 8.45 -3.93 3.47
C ASN A 96 8.13 -2.64 2.73
N GLN A 97 7.24 -2.74 1.73
CA GLN A 97 7.04 -1.68 0.76
C GLN A 97 5.63 -1.13 0.91
N ILE A 98 5.55 0.19 0.95
CA ILE A 98 4.32 0.93 0.83
C ILE A 98 4.45 1.90 -0.35
N VAL A 99 3.35 2.11 -1.07
CA VAL A 99 3.28 3.01 -2.22
C VAL A 99 2.05 3.89 -2.10
N HIS A 100 2.23 5.21 -2.19
CA HIS A 100 1.12 6.16 -2.25
C HIS A 100 1.20 7.00 -3.52
N GLU A 101 0.04 7.47 -3.98
CA GLU A 101 -0.03 8.48 -5.04
C GLU A 101 0.14 9.88 -4.44
N ILE A 102 0.95 10.70 -5.10
CA ILE A 102 1.23 12.09 -4.73
C ILE A 102 1.29 12.96 -5.99
N ASP A 103 0.81 14.19 -5.90
CA ASP A 103 0.74 15.14 -7.02
C ASP A 103 1.80 16.26 -6.95
N TYR A 104 2.71 16.19 -5.96
CA TYR A 104 3.75 17.18 -5.71
C TYR A 104 5.13 16.53 -5.65
N LYS A 105 6.18 17.31 -5.89
CA LYS A 105 7.56 16.87 -5.77
C LYS A 105 8.00 16.92 -4.31
N ILE A 106 8.59 15.83 -3.82
CA ILE A 106 9.16 15.70 -2.48
C ILE A 106 10.67 15.97 -2.57
N LYS A 107 11.19 16.69 -1.60
CA LYS A 107 12.62 16.90 -1.41
C LYS A 107 13.12 16.12 -0.19
N PRO A 108 14.44 15.89 -0.07
CA PRO A 108 14.98 15.18 1.10
C PRO A 108 14.60 15.82 2.45
N GLU A 109 14.56 17.16 2.51
CA GLU A 109 14.18 17.92 3.70
C GLU A 109 12.71 17.76 4.11
N ASP A 110 11.86 17.30 3.19
CA ASP A 110 10.43 17.06 3.44
C ASP A 110 10.20 15.70 4.13
N ILE A 111 11.25 14.94 4.44
CA ILE A 111 11.14 13.59 5.00
C ILE A 111 11.80 13.54 6.37
N LYS A 112 11.06 13.04 7.36
CA LYS A 112 11.58 12.76 8.70
C LYS A 112 11.50 11.28 9.01
N PHE A 113 12.62 10.74 9.47
CA PHE A 113 12.73 9.37 9.98
C PHE A 113 12.74 9.40 11.51
N THR A 114 11.88 8.62 12.13
CA THR A 114 11.84 8.45 13.59
C THR A 114 11.97 6.97 13.91
N TRP A 115 13.07 6.59 14.58
CA TRP A 115 13.29 5.23 15.08
C TRP A 115 12.57 5.07 16.42
N ILE A 116 11.89 3.95 16.61
CA ILE A 116 10.97 3.76 17.72
C ILE A 116 11.25 2.41 18.39
N ASP A 117 11.33 2.41 19.72
CA ASP A 117 11.52 1.20 20.54
C ASP A 117 10.20 0.42 20.75
N PHE A 118 10.27 -0.67 21.52
CA PHE A 118 9.09 -1.47 21.88
C PHE A 118 8.07 -0.70 22.73
N LEU A 119 8.49 0.34 23.45
CA LEU A 119 7.65 1.16 24.33
C LEU A 119 7.06 2.39 23.61
N GLU A 120 7.16 2.44 22.28
CA GLU A 120 6.69 3.56 21.44
C GLU A 120 7.45 4.88 21.66
N ASN A 121 8.64 4.83 22.23
CA ASN A 121 9.48 6.03 22.40
C ASN A 121 10.35 6.26 21.17
N ALA A 122 10.53 7.53 20.80
CA ALA A 122 11.55 7.93 19.84
C ALA A 122 12.95 7.68 20.45
N VAL A 123 13.79 6.94 19.73
CA VAL A 123 15.14 6.56 20.18
C VAL A 123 16.19 6.95 19.13
N ASP A 124 17.46 6.90 19.54
CA ASP A 124 18.58 7.07 18.61
C ASP A 124 18.60 5.94 17.59
N LYS A 125 19.04 6.22 16.36
CA LYS A 125 19.11 5.23 15.28
C LYS A 125 20.07 4.06 15.56
N ASN A 126 20.97 4.20 16.53
CA ASN A 126 21.90 3.16 16.96
C ASN A 126 21.42 2.44 18.23
N ASP A 127 20.19 2.70 18.70
CA ASP A 127 19.63 2.00 19.86
C ASP A 127 19.38 0.51 19.52
N ASN A 128 19.75 -0.36 20.45
CA ASN A 128 19.63 -1.81 20.27
C ASN A 128 18.18 -2.30 20.35
N ASN A 129 17.26 -1.48 20.88
CA ASN A 129 15.86 -1.83 21.12
C ASN A 129 14.91 -1.33 20.03
N ILE A 130 15.43 -0.92 18.87
CA ILE A 130 14.60 -0.45 17.75
C ILE A 130 13.69 -1.58 17.26
N ILE A 131 12.39 -1.31 17.24
CA ILE A 131 11.35 -2.23 16.77
C ILE A 131 10.63 -1.67 15.54
N TYR A 132 10.46 -0.36 15.48
CA TYR A 132 9.75 0.30 14.38
C TYR A 132 10.56 1.45 13.78
N ILE A 133 10.22 1.80 12.55
CA ILE A 133 10.54 3.10 11.97
C ILE A 133 9.26 3.79 11.51
N GLN A 134 9.12 5.06 11.85
CA GLN A 134 8.12 5.95 11.29
C GLN A 134 8.77 6.88 10.26
N VAL A 135 8.08 7.06 9.15
CA VAL A 135 8.43 7.97 8.06
C VAL A 135 7.32 8.99 7.94
N ASP A 136 7.62 10.24 8.26
CA ASP A 136 6.71 11.38 8.07
C ASP A 136 7.14 12.17 6.85
N VAL A 137 6.18 12.48 5.98
CA VAL A 137 6.37 13.34 4.80
C VAL A 137 5.64 14.66 5.04
N PHE A 138 6.34 15.74 4.77
CA PHE A 138 5.88 17.10 4.96
C PHE A 138 5.58 17.77 3.62
N ARG A 139 4.65 18.71 3.67
CA ARG A 139 4.40 19.70 2.62
C ARG A 139 4.04 21.00 3.30
N ASP A 140 4.81 22.05 3.02
CA ASP A 140 4.60 23.37 3.63
C ASP A 140 4.50 23.29 5.18
N ASP A 141 5.47 22.59 5.80
CA ASP A 141 5.58 22.32 7.24
C ASP A 141 4.44 21.50 7.87
N LYS A 142 3.54 20.94 7.07
CA LYS A 142 2.46 20.06 7.53
C LYS A 142 2.71 18.61 7.15
N ILE A 143 2.48 17.70 8.10
CA ILE A 143 2.52 16.26 7.82
C ILE A 143 1.36 15.92 6.89
N VAL A 144 1.68 15.28 5.77
CA VAL A 144 0.72 14.85 4.73
C VAL A 144 0.71 13.34 4.53
N LEU A 145 1.73 12.63 5.00
CA LEU A 145 1.78 11.17 5.04
C LEU A 145 2.61 10.74 6.27
N THR A 146 2.13 9.73 6.98
CA THR A 146 2.84 9.06 8.07
C THR A 146 2.73 7.56 7.86
N GLU A 147 3.87 6.89 7.69
CA GLU A 147 3.93 5.44 7.55
C GLU A 147 4.84 4.82 8.60
N LYS A 148 4.37 3.75 9.24
CA LYS A 148 5.10 3.05 10.30
C LYS A 148 5.37 1.61 9.88
N PHE A 149 6.63 1.20 9.96
CA PHE A 149 7.09 -0.13 9.59
C PHE A 149 7.59 -0.89 10.82
N SER A 150 7.10 -2.11 11.01
CA SER A 150 7.62 -3.05 12.00
C SER A 150 8.79 -3.83 11.42
N PHE A 151 9.85 -3.98 12.21
CA PHE A 151 10.97 -4.88 11.92
C PHE A 151 10.80 -6.27 12.57
N VAL A 152 9.80 -6.47 13.44
CA VAL A 152 9.59 -7.73 14.19
C VAL A 152 8.93 -8.82 13.35
N GLU A 153 7.95 -8.48 12.51
CA GLU A 153 7.17 -9.49 11.77
C GLU A 153 8.01 -10.30 10.78
N LYS A 154 9.01 -9.67 10.15
CA LYS A 154 9.86 -10.36 9.17
C LYS A 154 10.88 -11.29 9.77
N SER A 155 11.33 -11.02 10.98
CA SER A 155 12.25 -11.90 11.70
C SER A 155 11.60 -13.27 11.96
N VAL A 156 10.29 -13.29 12.26
CA VAL A 156 9.55 -14.54 12.51
C VAL A 156 9.22 -15.28 11.21
N GLU A 157 8.80 -14.57 10.16
CA GLU A 157 8.52 -15.18 8.85
C GLU A 157 9.80 -15.71 8.18
N ALA A 158 10.90 -14.95 8.19
CA ALA A 158 12.18 -15.38 7.60
C ALA A 158 12.78 -16.59 8.33
N VAL A 159 12.64 -16.64 9.66
CA VAL A 159 13.02 -17.81 10.46
C VAL A 159 12.16 -19.02 10.09
N ASN A 160 10.84 -18.88 10.00
CA ASN A 160 9.96 -19.98 9.61
C ASN A 160 10.22 -20.51 8.19
N ASP A 161 10.50 -19.63 7.23
CA ASP A 161 10.80 -20.03 5.86
C ASP A 161 12.19 -20.69 5.74
N TYR A 162 13.18 -20.22 6.50
CA TYR A 162 14.49 -20.87 6.59
C TYR A 162 14.40 -22.27 7.22
N PHE A 163 13.60 -22.44 8.28
CA PHE A 163 13.35 -23.74 8.90
C PHE A 163 12.53 -24.69 8.01
N LYS A 164 11.63 -24.18 7.17
CA LYS A 164 10.92 -24.99 6.17
C LYS A 164 11.82 -25.45 5.03
N LYS A 165 12.84 -24.66 4.66
CA LYS A 165 13.82 -25.02 3.61
C LYS A 165 14.93 -25.97 4.08
N THR A 166 15.16 -26.08 5.39
CA THR A 166 16.24 -26.88 5.97
C THR A 166 15.76 -28.20 6.61
N LYS A 167 14.45 -28.49 6.56
CA LYS A 167 13.96 -29.85 6.79
C LYS A 167 14.24 -30.72 5.56
N PRO A 168 14.97 -31.85 5.68
CA PRO A 168 15.07 -32.84 4.61
C PRO A 168 13.71 -33.48 4.29
#